data_AF-A0A351DPN6-F1
#
_entry.id   AF-A0A351DPN6-F1
#
_cell.length_a   1.000
_cell.length_b   1.000
_cell.length_c   1.000
_cell.angle_alpha   90.00
_cell.angle_beta   90.00
_cell.angle_gamma   90.00
#
_symmetry.space_group_name_H-M   'P 1'
#
loop_
_entity.id
_entity.type
_entity.pdbx_description
1 polymer ?
#
loop_
_entity_poly.entity_id
_entity_poly.type
_entity_poly.pdbx_seq_one_letter_code
_entity_poly.pdbx_strand_id
1 'polypeptide(L)'
;MATEQLQRISYDRQRVTAGIMHVGVGAFHRAHQAVYVDQLLDQHPEWGICGVNLRAEDRPLFDALKAQQGAYVLKTMSATGDTEFREIGSIVELIDASAHYADAVSRAADPAIRIVSMT
;
A
#
# COMPACT_ATOMS: atom_id res chain seq x y z
N MET A 1 22.13 22.25 -5.38
CA MET A 1 21.08 21.57 -4.60
C MET A 1 20.04 21.11 -5.61
N ALA A 2 19.97 19.81 -5.87
CA ALA A 2 18.97 19.27 -6.81
C ALA A 2 17.58 19.57 -6.23
N THR A 3 16.70 20.14 -7.03
CA THR A 3 15.32 20.40 -6.66
C THR A 3 14.67 19.07 -6.30
N GLU A 4 14.21 18.91 -5.06
CA GLU A 4 13.53 17.71 -4.58
C GLU A 4 12.20 17.55 -5.33
N GLN A 5 12.22 16.85 -6.47
CA GLN A 5 11.05 16.67 -7.30
C GLN A 5 10.27 15.43 -6.83
N LEU A 6 9.04 15.66 -6.35
CA LEU A 6 8.12 14.60 -6.00
C LEU A 6 7.63 13.89 -7.27
N GLN A 7 7.98 12.62 -7.42
CA GLN A 7 7.40 11.74 -8.44
C GLN A 7 5.96 11.42 -8.05
N ARG A 8 4.99 11.87 -8.86
CA ARG A 8 3.56 11.61 -8.65
C ARG A 8 3.17 10.25 -9.20
N ILE A 9 2.05 9.71 -8.71
CA ILE A 9 1.43 8.50 -9.27
C ILE A 9 1.08 8.73 -10.75
N SER A 10 1.51 7.82 -11.62
CA SER A 10 1.38 7.95 -13.09
C SER A 10 0.17 7.23 -13.68
N TYR A 11 -0.58 6.47 -12.87
CA TYR A 11 -1.72 5.66 -13.31
C TYR A 11 -3.03 6.12 -12.66
N ASP A 12 -4.16 5.79 -13.29
CA ASP A 12 -5.48 6.09 -12.73
C ASP A 12 -5.84 5.12 -11.61
N ARG A 13 -5.75 5.59 -10.36
CA ARG A 13 -6.06 4.80 -9.17
C ARG A 13 -7.50 4.30 -9.12
N GLN A 14 -8.45 4.97 -9.80
CA GLN A 14 -9.86 4.54 -9.80
C GLN A 14 -10.06 3.23 -10.58
N ARG A 15 -9.11 2.86 -11.44
CA ARG A 15 -9.14 1.60 -12.20
C ARG A 15 -8.53 0.44 -11.43
N VAL A 16 -7.82 0.70 -10.33
CA VAL A 16 -7.09 -0.32 -9.58
C VAL A 16 -8.02 -1.08 -8.64
N THR A 17 -8.01 -2.40 -8.75
CA THR A 17 -8.75 -3.30 -7.84
C THR A 17 -7.77 -4.13 -7.03
N ALA A 18 -8.11 -4.45 -5.78
CA ALA A 18 -7.21 -5.23 -4.95
C ALA A 18 -7.23 -6.73 -5.32
N GLY A 19 -6.05 -7.22 -5.73
CA GLY A 19 -5.78 -8.63 -6.02
C GLY A 19 -4.77 -9.27 -5.06
N ILE A 20 -4.15 -8.47 -4.21
CA ILE A 20 -3.22 -8.88 -3.16
C ILE A 20 -3.80 -8.44 -1.82
N MET A 21 -3.84 -9.34 -0.84
CA MET A 21 -4.04 -8.99 0.55
C MET A 21 -2.68 -9.01 1.27
N HIS A 22 -2.39 -7.97 2.05
CA HIS A 22 -1.15 -7.88 2.82
C HIS A 22 -1.45 -7.73 4.31
N VAL A 23 -1.06 -8.73 5.10
CA VAL A 23 -1.22 -8.72 6.57
C VAL A 23 0.00 -8.08 7.21
N GLY A 24 -0.21 -6.97 7.93
CA GLY A 24 0.87 -6.20 8.55
C GLY A 24 1.38 -5.09 7.63
N VAL A 25 0.72 -3.94 7.61
CA VAL A 25 1.11 -2.79 6.78
C VAL A 25 2.22 -1.99 7.46
N GLY A 26 3.39 -2.62 7.59
CA GLY A 26 4.57 -2.05 8.23
C GLY A 26 5.41 -1.13 7.32
N ALA A 27 6.50 -0.58 7.88
CA ALA A 27 7.43 0.26 7.14
C ALA A 27 8.13 -0.50 6.00
N PHE A 28 8.56 -1.74 6.25
CA PHE A 28 9.19 -2.58 5.21
C PHE A 28 8.22 -2.86 4.07
N HIS A 29 6.96 -3.18 4.38
CA HIS A 29 5.96 -3.43 3.34
C HIS A 29 5.79 -2.24 2.40
N ARG A 30 5.60 -1.05 2.99
CA ARG A 30 5.46 0.21 2.26
C ARG A 30 6.74 0.61 1.51
N ALA A 31 7.91 0.21 1.98
CA ALA A 31 9.17 0.51 1.30
C ALA A 31 9.56 -0.53 0.24
N HIS A 32 8.89 -1.69 0.18
CA HIS A 32 9.31 -2.80 -0.66
C HIS A 32 8.19 -3.36 -1.53
N GLN A 33 7.32 -4.26 -1.05
CA GLN A 33 6.34 -4.93 -1.93
C GLN A 33 5.35 -3.94 -2.53
N ALA A 34 4.90 -2.95 -1.74
CA ALA A 34 3.99 -1.91 -2.23
C ALA A 34 4.61 -1.08 -3.37
N VAL A 35 5.93 -0.86 -3.37
CA VAL A 35 6.66 -0.11 -4.40
C VAL A 35 6.70 -0.88 -5.72
N TYR A 36 6.99 -2.18 -5.66
CA TYR A 36 7.01 -3.02 -6.87
C TYR A 36 5.63 -3.19 -7.47
N VAL A 37 4.59 -3.34 -6.63
CA VAL A 37 3.21 -3.37 -7.12
C VAL A 37 2.85 -2.03 -7.75
N ASP A 38 3.19 -0.90 -7.13
CA ASP A 38 2.92 0.44 -7.68
C ASP A 38 3.47 0.64 -9.10
N GLN A 39 4.64 0.09 -9.39
CA GLN A 39 5.24 0.14 -10.73
C GLN A 39 4.48 -0.69 -11.78
N LEU A 40 3.74 -1.71 -11.36
CA LEU A 40 3.00 -2.63 -12.23
C LEU A 40 1.61 -2.08 -12.61
N LEU A 41 1.01 -1.23 -11.76
CA LEU A 41 -0.43 -0.94 -11.77
C LEU A 41 -0.94 -0.20 -13.01
N ASP A 42 -0.08 0.48 -13.76
CA ASP A 42 -0.47 1.10 -15.04
C ASP A 42 -0.88 0.04 -16.08
N GLN A 43 -0.18 -1.10 -16.08
CA GLN A 43 -0.42 -2.20 -17.02
C GLN A 43 -1.32 -3.28 -16.43
N HIS A 44 -1.24 -3.52 -15.12
CA HIS A 44 -2.00 -4.54 -14.43
C HIS A 44 -2.74 -3.98 -13.21
N PRO A 45 -3.81 -3.20 -13.44
CA PRO A 45 -4.57 -2.55 -12.37
C PRO A 45 -5.27 -3.55 -11.44
N GLU A 46 -5.37 -4.83 -11.80
CA GLU A 46 -6.00 -5.87 -10.99
C GLU A 46 -5.16 -6.31 -9.76
N TRP A 47 -3.93 -5.81 -9.60
CA TRP A 47 -3.00 -6.22 -8.54
C TRP A 47 -2.84 -5.23 -7.39
N GLY A 48 -3.81 -4.33 -7.20
CA GLY A 48 -3.81 -3.45 -6.04
C GLY A 48 -3.72 -4.22 -4.71
N ILE A 49 -3.34 -3.53 -3.65
CA ILE A 49 -3.15 -4.11 -2.32
C ILE A 49 -4.32 -3.73 -1.41
N CYS A 50 -4.93 -4.75 -0.80
CA CYS A 50 -5.73 -4.65 0.40
C CYS A 50 -4.82 -4.86 1.63
N GLY A 51 -4.48 -3.78 2.32
CA GLY A 51 -3.73 -3.84 3.56
C GLY A 51 -4.62 -4.27 4.72
N VAL A 52 -4.09 -5.10 5.64
CA VAL A 52 -4.82 -5.56 6.83
C VAL A 52 -4.01 -5.32 8.09
N ASN A 53 -4.64 -4.68 9.05
CA ASN A 53 -4.13 -4.49 10.40
C ASN A 53 -4.75 -5.51 11.36
N LEU A 54 -3.91 -6.24 12.12
CA LEU A 54 -4.36 -7.17 13.17
C LEU A 54 -4.20 -6.62 14.59
N ARG A 55 -3.50 -5.49 14.74
CA ARG A 55 -2.99 -5.00 16.02
C ARG A 55 -3.62 -3.66 16.37
N ALA A 56 -4.25 -3.56 17.54
CA ALA A 56 -4.94 -2.33 17.93
C ALA A 56 -3.97 -1.15 18.07
N GLU A 57 -2.72 -1.41 18.44
CA GLU A 57 -1.64 -0.42 18.56
C GLU A 57 -1.25 0.22 17.22
N ASP A 58 -1.44 -0.47 16.09
CA ASP A 58 -1.11 0.04 14.75
C ASP A 58 -2.28 0.85 14.12
N ARG A 59 -3.43 0.92 14.79
CA ARG A 59 -4.62 1.63 14.32
C ARG A 59 -4.37 3.10 13.97
N PRO A 60 -3.63 3.91 14.76
CA PRO A 60 -3.38 5.31 14.40
C PRO A 60 -2.67 5.47 13.05
N LEU A 61 -1.69 4.61 12.75
CA LEU A 61 -1.02 4.59 11.45
C LEU A 61 -1.99 4.17 10.34
N PHE A 62 -2.80 3.14 10.62
CA PHE A 62 -3.77 2.62 9.68
C PHE A 62 -4.86 3.63 9.33
N ASP A 63 -5.34 4.41 10.30
CA ASP A 63 -6.30 5.49 10.11
C ASP A 63 -5.70 6.66 9.30
N ALA A 64 -4.42 6.99 9.53
CA ALA A 64 -3.72 7.97 8.71
C ALA A 64 -3.61 7.53 7.24
N LEU A 65 -3.31 6.24 6.99
CA LEU A 65 -3.33 5.68 5.64
C LEU A 65 -4.74 5.72 5.03
N LYS A 66 -5.79 5.36 5.79
CA LYS A 66 -7.18 5.44 5.31
C LYS A 66 -7.59 6.86 4.94
N ALA A 67 -7.23 7.86 5.75
CA ALA A 67 -7.51 9.27 5.47
C ALA A 67 -6.87 9.74 4.15
N GLN A 68 -5.75 9.14 3.77
CA GLN A 68 -5.04 9.38 2.51
C GLN A 68 -5.43 8.39 1.40
N GLN A 69 -6.51 7.62 1.58
CA GLN A 69 -6.97 6.60 0.64
C GLN A 69 -5.83 5.61 0.27
N GLY A 70 -5.00 5.24 1.24
CA GLY A 70 -3.85 4.35 1.09
C GLY A 70 -2.62 4.95 0.45
N ALA A 71 -2.66 6.20 -0.03
CA ALA A 71 -1.49 6.86 -0.61
C ALA A 71 -0.50 7.34 0.47
N TYR A 72 0.79 7.33 0.14
CA TYR A 72 1.86 7.88 0.98
C TYR A 72 3.08 8.26 0.13
N VAL A 73 4.05 8.95 0.72
CA VAL A 73 5.32 9.29 0.07
C VAL A 73 6.43 8.37 0.57
N LEU A 74 7.13 7.71 -0.36
CA LEU A 74 8.38 7.03 -0.12
C LEU A 74 9.52 8.03 -0.29
N LYS A 75 10.40 8.11 0.72
CA LYS A 75 11.67 8.82 0.63
C LYS A 75 12.80 7.80 0.50
N THR A 76 13.51 7.84 -0.61
CA THR A 76 14.71 7.01 -0.85
C THR A 76 15.94 7.87 -0.67
N MET A 77 16.92 7.38 0.10
CA MET A 77 18.19 8.06 0.32
C MET A 77 19.34 7.18 -0.17
N SER A 78 20.17 7.70 -1.06
CA SER A 78 21.37 7.02 -1.54
C SER A 78 22.51 7.12 -0.52
N ALA A 79 23.53 6.27 -0.65
CA ALA A 79 24.74 6.35 0.17
C ALA A 79 25.53 7.66 -0.06
N THR A 80 25.33 8.32 -1.20
CA THR A 80 25.96 9.62 -1.55
C THR A 80 25.16 10.82 -1.06
N GLY A 81 24.00 10.61 -0.43
CA GLY A 81 23.16 11.66 0.14
C GLY A 81 22.07 12.19 -0.79
N ASP A 82 21.93 11.62 -2.00
CA ASP A 82 20.85 11.96 -2.91
C ASP A 82 19.52 11.48 -2.33
N THR A 83 18.49 12.31 -2.47
CA THR A 83 17.16 12.03 -1.95
C THR A 83 16.14 12.08 -3.08
N GLU A 84 15.30 11.05 -3.14
CA GLU A 84 14.16 10.97 -4.06
C GLU A 84 12.87 10.81 -3.27
N PHE A 85 11.81 11.48 -3.73
CA PHE A 85 10.47 11.36 -3.15
C PHE A 85 9.52 10.83 -4.21
N ARG A 86 8.76 9.80 -3.87
CA ARG A 86 7.77 9.19 -4.76
C ARG A 86 6.47 8.96 -4.03
N GLU A 87 5.36 9.39 -4.62
CA GLU A 87 4.03 8.95 -4.19
C GLU A 87 3.81 7.49 -4.56
N ILE A 88 3.35 6.70 -3.59
CA ILE A 88 2.93 5.32 -3.77
C ILE A 88 1.43 5.25 -3.56
N GLY A 89 0.73 4.66 -4.53
CA GLY A 89 -0.73 4.55 -4.57
C GLY A 89 -1.26 3.11 -4.55
N SER A 90 -0.38 2.11 -4.44
CA SER A 90 -0.70 0.70 -4.65
C SER A 90 -1.59 0.07 -3.57
N ILE A 91 -1.67 0.69 -2.38
CA ILE A 91 -2.62 0.31 -1.34
C ILE A 91 -3.95 1.03 -1.66
N VAL A 92 -4.96 0.24 -2.01
CA VAL A 92 -6.27 0.74 -2.45
C VAL A 92 -7.40 0.38 -1.50
N GLU A 93 -7.15 -0.54 -0.58
CA GLU A 93 -8.10 -1.00 0.42
C GLU A 93 -7.38 -1.25 1.75
N LEU A 94 -8.03 -0.95 2.88
CA LEU A 94 -7.45 -1.00 4.22
C LEU A 94 -8.49 -1.54 5.21
N ILE A 95 -8.30 -2.76 5.69
CA ILE A 95 -9.18 -3.42 6.67
C ILE A 95 -8.53 -3.46 8.04
N ASP A 96 -9.21 -2.92 9.04
CA ASP A 96 -8.75 -2.99 10.43
C ASP A 96 -9.38 -4.19 11.15
N ALA A 97 -8.76 -5.34 10.97
CA ALA A 97 -9.19 -6.61 11.53
C ALA A 97 -8.98 -6.71 13.04
N SER A 98 -8.25 -5.76 13.67
CA SER A 98 -8.20 -5.67 15.13
C SER A 98 -9.56 -5.28 15.75
N ALA A 99 -10.45 -4.64 14.97
CA ALA A 99 -11.85 -4.42 15.35
C ALA A 99 -12.84 -5.27 14.56
N HIS A 100 -12.54 -5.56 13.28
CA HIS A 100 -13.48 -6.19 12.35
C HIS A 100 -12.85 -7.40 11.66
N TYR A 101 -12.50 -8.43 12.44
CA TYR A 101 -11.79 -9.61 11.92
C TYR A 101 -12.54 -10.32 10.79
N ALA A 102 -13.87 -10.41 10.87
CA ALA A 102 -14.71 -11.04 9.86
C ALA A 102 -14.57 -10.41 8.47
N ASP A 103 -14.35 -9.09 8.39
CA ASP A 103 -14.18 -8.37 7.13
C ASP A 103 -12.91 -8.83 6.41
N ALA A 104 -11.82 -9.04 7.14
CA ALA A 104 -10.58 -9.55 6.58
C ALA A 104 -10.70 -11.00 6.10
N VAL A 105 -11.44 -11.85 6.83
CA VAL A 105 -11.71 -13.24 6.40
C VAL A 105 -12.56 -13.27 5.13
N SER A 106 -13.64 -12.48 5.10
CA SER A 106 -14.50 -12.34 3.92
C SER A 106 -13.70 -11.88 2.71
N ARG A 107 -12.87 -10.85 2.90
CA ARG A 107 -12.03 -10.32 1.83
C ARG A 107 -10.97 -11.31 1.35
N ALA A 108 -10.34 -12.07 2.26
CA ALA A 108 -9.38 -13.11 1.91
C ALA A 108 -9.99 -14.25 1.07
N ALA A 109 -11.31 -14.50 1.24
CA ALA A 109 -12.04 -15.52 0.49
C ALA A 109 -12.55 -15.03 -0.88
N ASP A 110 -12.44 -13.74 -1.17
CA ASP A 110 -12.83 -13.17 -2.46
C ASP A 110 -11.91 -13.69 -3.59
N PRO A 111 -12.48 -14.27 -4.67
CA PRO A 111 -11.67 -14.78 -5.79
C PRO A 111 -10.81 -13.73 -6.50
N ALA A 112 -11.09 -12.43 -6.32
CA ALA A 112 -10.22 -11.36 -6.80
C ALA A 112 -8.87 -11.34 -6.06
N ILE A 113 -8.86 -11.68 -4.76
CA ILE A 113 -7.62 -11.86 -3.98
C ILE A 113 -6.99 -13.18 -4.37
N ARG A 114 -5.89 -13.08 -5.10
CA ARG A 114 -5.14 -14.24 -5.61
C ARG A 114 -3.86 -14.50 -4.83
N ILE A 115 -3.43 -13.52 -4.02
CA ILE A 115 -2.22 -13.59 -3.20
C ILE A 115 -2.53 -13.05 -1.81
N VAL A 116 -2.15 -13.81 -0.78
CA VAL A 116 -2.02 -13.32 0.60
C VAL A 116 -0.55 -13.27 0.97
N SER A 117 -0.06 -12.10 1.36
CA SER A 117 1.33 -11.85 1.78
C SER A 117 1.36 -11.27 3.19
N MET A 118 2.52 -11.28 3.84
CA MET A 118 2.67 -10.82 5.23
C MET A 118 4.07 -10.27 5.52
N THR A 119 4.15 -9.34 6.48
CA THR A 119 5.39 -8.91 7.13
C THR A 119 5.20 -8.76 8.62
#